data_AF-A0A849V557-F1
#
_entry.id   AF-A0A849V557-F1
#
_cell.length_a   1.000
_cell.length_b   1.000
_cell.length_c   1.000
_cell.angle_alpha   90.00
_cell.angle_beta   90.00
_cell.angle_gamma   90.00
#
_symmetry.space_group_name_H-M   'P 1'
#
loop_
_entity.id
_entity.type
_entity.pdbx_description
1 polymer ?
#
loop_
_entity_poly.entity_id
_entity_poly.type
_entity_poly.pdbx_seq_one_letter_code
_entity_poly.pdbx_strand_id
1 'polypeptide(L)'
;MADDPQINIGQILSKDHKYELSVSNEKPEDAAVRRTNETADAELKRKMTFSLFCFSLLIISAVFVGCIYLFATGTAEDKKWSAGIISAIASGLIGFLVGQGKK
;
A
#
# COMPACT_ATOMS: atom_id res chain seq x y z
N MET A 1 -29.69 -50.67 27.21
CA MET A 1 -28.44 -49.97 26.87
C MET A 1 -28.75 -49.23 25.58
N ALA A 2 -29.00 -47.93 25.67
CA ALA A 2 -29.40 -47.11 24.53
C ALA A 2 -28.15 -46.76 23.72
N ASP A 3 -28.16 -47.11 22.45
CA ASP A 3 -27.08 -46.92 21.49
C ASP A 3 -27.07 -45.44 21.06
N ASP A 4 -26.00 -44.71 21.40
CA ASP A 4 -25.80 -43.33 20.97
C ASP A 4 -25.64 -43.28 19.43
N PRO A 5 -26.42 -42.48 18.69
CA PRO A 5 -26.29 -42.42 17.25
C PRO A 5 -24.97 -41.73 16.86
N GLN A 6 -23.99 -42.54 16.46
CA GLN A 6 -22.71 -42.06 15.93
C GLN A 6 -22.93 -41.31 14.61
N ILE A 7 -22.81 -39.98 14.67
CA ILE A 7 -22.90 -39.11 13.50
C ILE A 7 -21.66 -39.34 12.62
N ASN A 8 -21.83 -40.12 11.55
CA ASN A 8 -20.78 -40.39 10.56
C ASN A 8 -20.63 -39.22 9.58
N ILE A 9 -19.57 -38.43 9.79
CA ILE A 9 -19.24 -37.20 9.04
C ILE A 9 -19.11 -37.46 7.52
N GLY A 10 -18.70 -38.67 7.13
CA GLY A 10 -18.59 -39.07 5.72
C GLY A 10 -19.92 -39.16 4.96
N GLN A 11 -21.06 -39.36 5.64
CA GLN A 11 -22.37 -39.39 4.99
C GLN A 11 -22.98 -38.00 4.78
N ILE A 12 -22.50 -36.98 5.49
CA ILE A 12 -22.98 -35.59 5.36
C ILE A 12 -22.36 -34.90 4.14
N LEU A 13 -21.18 -35.34 3.71
CA LEU A 13 -20.47 -34.77 2.55
C LEU A 13 -21.08 -35.18 1.19
N SER A 14 -21.82 -36.29 1.14
CA SER A 14 -22.32 -36.88 -0.11
C SER A 14 -23.69 -36.36 -0.54
N LYS A 15 -24.35 -35.57 0.31
CA LYS A 15 -25.52 -34.79 -0.07
C LYS A 15 -25.04 -33.37 -0.32
N ASP A 16 -25.35 -32.88 -1.51
CA ASP A 16 -25.10 -31.54 -2.08
C ASP A 16 -25.71 -30.40 -1.25
N HIS A 17 -25.52 -30.42 0.05
CA HIS A 17 -25.74 -29.30 0.92
C HIS A 17 -24.48 -28.47 0.82
N LYS A 18 -24.58 -27.45 -0.02
CA LYS A 18 -23.81 -26.21 0.07
C LYS A 18 -24.03 -25.66 1.47
N TYR A 19 -23.37 -26.25 2.47
CA TYR A 19 -23.16 -25.66 3.76
C TYR A 19 -22.18 -24.52 3.49
N GLU A 20 -22.73 -23.42 3.00
CA GLU A 20 -22.23 -22.11 3.35
C GLU A 20 -22.12 -22.18 4.87
N LEU A 21 -20.88 -22.36 5.34
CA LEU A 21 -20.49 -22.08 6.71
C LEU A 21 -20.71 -20.57 6.91
N SER A 22 -21.98 -20.19 6.94
CA SER A 22 -22.51 -19.10 7.71
C SER A 22 -22.17 -19.45 9.14
N VAL A 23 -20.91 -19.18 9.50
CA VAL A 23 -20.48 -19.06 10.89
C VAL A 23 -21.18 -17.80 11.39
N SER A 24 -22.49 -17.92 11.57
CA SER A 24 -23.36 -16.94 12.23
C SER A 24 -23.20 -17.13 13.74
N ASN A 25 -21.94 -17.09 14.18
CA ASN A 25 -21.57 -17.01 15.58
C ASN A 25 -20.22 -16.31 15.73
N GLU A 26 -19.92 -15.35 14.86
CA GLU A 26 -18.97 -14.30 15.22
C GLU A 26 -19.66 -13.48 16.31
N LYS A 27 -19.22 -13.64 17.56
CA LYS A 27 -19.67 -12.78 18.65
C LYS A 27 -19.42 -11.33 18.21
N PRO A 28 -20.31 -10.38 18.55
CA PRO A 28 -20.12 -8.97 18.18
C PRO A 28 -18.79 -8.40 18.68
N GLU A 29 -18.19 -9.01 19.72
CA GLU A 29 -16.84 -8.72 20.18
C GLU A 29 -15.73 -9.09 19.16
N ASP A 30 -15.83 -10.23 18.47
CA ASP A 30 -14.81 -10.68 17.50
C ASP A 30 -14.86 -9.90 16.18
N ALA A 31 -16.07 -9.51 15.75
CA ALA A 31 -16.26 -8.64 14.58
C ALA A 31 -15.68 -7.23 14.80
N ALA A 32 -15.75 -6.72 16.04
CA ALA A 32 -15.13 -5.45 16.41
C ALA A 32 -13.59 -5.55 16.44
N VAL A 33 -13.06 -6.69 16.89
CA VAL A 33 -11.61 -6.96 16.91
C VAL A 33 -11.04 -7.11 15.49
N ARG A 34 -11.77 -7.75 14.55
CA ARG A 34 -11.35 -7.78 13.13
C ARG A 34 -11.36 -6.40 12.49
N ARG A 35 -12.42 -5.61 12.69
CA ARG A 35 -12.47 -4.24 12.13
C ARG A 35 -11.39 -3.34 12.70
N THR A 36 -11.05 -3.48 13.99
CA THR A 36 -9.96 -2.72 14.61
C THR A 36 -8.59 -3.16 14.10
N ASN A 37 -8.36 -4.45 13.89
CA ASN A 37 -7.13 -4.94 13.26
C ASN A 37 -7.02 -4.55 11.78
N GLU A 38 -8.11 -4.64 11.00
CA GLU A 38 -8.13 -4.24 9.59
C GLU A 38 -7.94 -2.73 9.41
N THR A 39 -8.46 -1.91 10.35
CA THR A 39 -8.20 -0.46 10.36
C THR A 39 -6.78 -0.13 10.81
N ALA A 40 -6.21 -0.86 11.77
CA ALA A 40 -4.81 -0.72 12.17
C ALA A 40 -3.85 -1.08 11.03
N ASP A 41 -4.12 -2.16 10.28
CA ASP A 41 -3.34 -2.55 9.11
C ASP A 41 -3.50 -1.56 7.95
N ALA A 42 -4.70 -1.00 7.75
CA ALA A 42 -4.93 0.04 6.75
C ALA A 42 -4.19 1.35 7.09
N GLU A 43 -4.14 1.72 8.37
CA GLU A 43 -3.33 2.85 8.84
C GLU A 43 -1.84 2.58 8.69
N LEU A 44 -1.37 1.38 9.06
CA LEU A 44 0.03 0.98 8.90
C LEU A 44 0.45 1.01 7.44
N LYS A 45 -0.36 0.49 6.52
CA LYS A 45 -0.09 0.57 5.08
C LYS A 45 -0.06 2.01 4.57
N ARG A 46 -0.96 2.88 5.05
CA ARG A 46 -0.94 4.32 4.71
C ARG A 46 0.31 5.02 5.25
N LYS A 47 0.69 4.76 6.51
CA LYS A 47 1.89 5.32 7.14
C LYS A 47 3.17 4.83 6.47
N MET A 48 3.25 3.55 6.11
CA MET A 48 4.38 2.96 5.40
C MET A 48 4.52 3.53 3.98
N THR A 49 3.41 3.64 3.25
CA THR A 49 3.40 4.26 1.91
C THR A 49 3.79 5.74 1.99
N PHE A 50 3.27 6.47 2.97
CA PHE A 50 3.61 7.86 3.20
C PHE A 50 5.09 8.04 3.59
N SER A 51 5.62 7.17 4.44
CA SER A 51 7.03 7.17 4.82
C SER A 51 7.94 6.91 3.62
N LEU A 52 7.58 5.95 2.77
CA LEU A 52 8.33 5.66 1.53
C LEU A 52 8.26 6.84 0.55
N PHE A 53 7.12 7.51 0.47
CA PHE A 53 6.96 8.72 -0.33
C PHE A 53 7.82 9.88 0.19
N CYS A 54 7.84 10.13 1.50
CA CYS A 54 8.74 11.12 2.09
C CYS A 54 10.21 10.75 1.87
N PHE A 55 10.57 9.48 2.01
CA PHE A 55 11.93 9.01 1.76
C PHE A 55 12.35 9.21 0.29
N SER A 56 11.47 8.93 -0.66
CA SER A 56 11.76 9.17 -2.08
C SER A 56 11.92 10.67 -2.37
N LEU A 57 11.08 11.53 -1.77
CA LEU A 57 11.22 12.99 -1.88
C LEU A 57 12.57 13.48 -1.32
N LEU A 58 13.05 12.91 -0.21
CA LEU A 58 14.36 13.25 0.35
C LEU A 58 15.50 12.89 -0.61
N ILE A 59 15.46 11.69 -1.20
CA ILE A 59 16.47 11.27 -2.18
C ILE A 59 16.43 12.19 -3.41
N ILE A 60 15.25 12.45 -3.96
CA ILE A 60 15.09 13.33 -5.13
C ILE A 60 15.60 14.74 -4.81
N SER A 61 15.30 15.26 -3.61
CA SER A 61 15.80 16.57 -3.16
C SER A 61 17.33 16.61 -3.08
N ALA A 62 17.95 15.58 -2.50
CA ALA A 62 19.42 15.49 -2.42
C ALA A 62 20.07 15.47 -3.81
N VAL A 63 19.53 14.67 -4.74
CA VAL A 63 19.99 14.62 -6.13
C VAL A 63 19.82 15.97 -6.82
N PHE A 64 18.66 16.62 -6.62
CA PHE A 64 18.36 17.93 -7.22
C PHE A 64 19.36 19.01 -6.76
N VAL A 65 19.66 19.08 -5.46
CA VAL A 65 20.66 20.01 -4.92
C VAL A 65 22.05 19.71 -5.48
N GLY A 66 22.43 18.43 -5.57
CA GLY A 66 23.69 18.01 -6.19
C GLY A 66 23.79 18.44 -7.66
N CYS A 67 22.71 18.30 -8.43
CA CYS A 67 22.65 18.75 -9.82
C CYS A 67 22.74 20.28 -9.93
N ILE A 68 22.10 21.05 -9.04
CA ILE A 68 22.23 22.52 -9.01
C ILE A 68 23.68 22.93 -8.72
N TYR A 69 24.32 22.27 -7.74
CA TYR A 69 25.71 22.53 -7.41
C TYR A 69 26.62 22.26 -8.61
N LEU A 70 26.50 21.11 -9.25
CA LEU A 70 27.24 20.78 -10.47
C LEU A 70 26.92 21.73 -11.64
N PHE A 71 25.69 22.23 -11.73
CA PHE A 71 25.35 23.22 -12.74
C PHE A 71 26.07 24.57 -12.49
N ALA A 72 26.23 24.95 -11.23
CA ALA A 72 26.91 26.18 -10.84
C ALA A 72 28.44 26.07 -11.00
N THR A 73 29.05 25.00 -10.49
CA THR A 73 30.52 24.87 -10.36
C THR A 73 31.17 23.92 -11.36
N GLY A 74 30.39 23.10 -12.07
CA GLY A 74 30.87 22.05 -12.95
C GLY A 74 31.25 22.53 -14.35
N THR A 75 31.83 21.62 -15.12
CA THR A 75 32.27 21.85 -16.50
C THR A 75 31.09 22.01 -17.46
N ALA A 76 31.34 22.43 -18.70
CA ALA A 76 30.29 22.56 -19.71
C ALA A 76 29.54 21.25 -19.98
N GLU A 77 30.21 20.10 -19.80
CA GLU A 77 29.60 18.78 -19.92
C GLU A 77 28.69 18.48 -18.72
N ASP A 78 29.13 18.82 -17.51
CA ASP A 78 28.34 18.66 -16.27
C ASP A 78 27.02 19.43 -16.30
N LYS A 79 27.06 20.63 -16.87
CA LYS A 79 25.88 21.50 -17.02
C LYS A 79 24.84 20.91 -17.96
N LYS A 80 25.26 20.19 -19.01
CA LYS A 80 24.34 19.61 -20.01
C LYS A 80 23.48 18.50 -19.42
N TRP A 81 24.10 17.54 -18.74
CA TRP A 81 23.35 16.40 -18.19
C TRP A 81 22.59 16.78 -16.92
N SER A 82 23.15 17.65 -16.06
CA SER A 82 22.45 18.16 -14.87
C SER A 82 21.19 18.97 -15.22
N ALA A 83 21.24 19.81 -16.26
CA ALA A 83 20.05 20.54 -16.74
C ALA A 83 18.93 19.60 -17.19
N GLY A 84 19.27 18.48 -17.83
CA GLY A 84 18.30 17.45 -18.22
C GLY A 84 17.59 16.83 -17.01
N ILE A 85 18.36 16.49 -15.96
CA ILE A 85 17.81 15.92 -14.72
C ILE A 85 16.92 16.93 -13.99
N ILE A 86 17.35 18.20 -13.89
CA ILE A 86 16.59 19.28 -13.27
C ILE A 86 15.25 19.47 -14.00
N SER A 87 15.25 19.47 -15.34
CA SER A 87 14.05 19.60 -16.16
C SER A 87 13.10 18.42 -16.00
N ALA A 88 13.62 17.19 -15.92
CA ALA A 88 12.81 16.00 -15.69
C ALA A 88 12.13 16.03 -14.31
N ILE A 89 12.85 16.44 -13.26
CA ILE A 89 12.30 16.59 -11.91
C ILE A 89 11.20 17.67 -11.88
N ALA A 90 11.46 18.83 -12.50
CA ALA A 90 10.46 19.91 -12.60
C ALA A 90 9.20 19.45 -13.34
N SER A 91 9.37 18.75 -14.46
CA SER A 91 8.25 18.20 -15.26
C SER A 91 7.43 17.17 -14.48
N GLY A 92 8.10 16.30 -13.72
CA GLY A 92 7.45 15.33 -12.84
C GLY A 92 6.63 15.99 -11.72
N LEU A 93 7.18 17.03 -11.08
CA LEU A 93 6.47 17.80 -10.04
C LEU A 93 5.26 18.53 -10.59
N ILE A 94 5.41 19.19 -11.74
CA ILE A 94 4.29 19.87 -12.42
C ILE A 94 3.21 18.86 -12.82
N GLY A 95 3.61 17.71 -13.38
CA GLY A 95 2.68 16.63 -13.73
C GLY A 95 1.91 16.09 -12.53
N PHE A 96 2.58 15.92 -11.39
CA PHE A 96 1.93 15.52 -10.14
C PHE A 96 0.94 16.58 -9.63
N LEU A 97 1.32 17.86 -9.62
CA LEU A 97 0.45 18.97 -9.22
C LEU A 97 -0.81 19.08 -10.09
N VAL A 98 -0.65 18.99 -11.42
CA VAL A 98 -1.77 19.01 -12.37
C VAL A 98 -2.67 17.78 -12.20
N GLY A 99 -2.08 16.60 -11.96
CA GLY A 99 -2.85 15.37 -11.71
C GLY A 99 -3.68 15.41 -10.43
N GLN A 100 -3.18 16.05 -9.37
CA GLN A 100 -3.91 16.25 -8.10
C GLN A 100 -5.07 17.25 -8.22
N GLY A 101 -4.98 18.21 -9.15
CA GLY A 101 -6.01 19.22 -9.40
C GLY A 101 -7.25 18.71 -10.16
N LYS A 102 -7.15 17.56 -10.82
CA LYS A 102 -8.31 16.83 -11.36
C LYS A 102 -8.93 15.97 -10.26
N LYS A 103 -9.67 16.61 -9.37
CA LYS A 103 -10.73 15.94 -8.59
C LYS A 103 -12.08 16.24 -9.22
#